data_AF-A0A9E3F3G7-F1
#
_entry.id   AF-A0A9E3F3G7-F1
#
_cell.length_a   1.000
_cell.length_b   1.000
_cell.length_c   1.000
_cell.angle_alpha   90.00
_cell.angle_beta   90.00
_cell.angle_gamma   90.00
#
_symmetry.space_group_name_H-M   'P 1'
#
loop_
_entity.id
_entity.type
_entity.pdbx_description
1 polymer ?
#
loop_
_entity_poly.entity_id
_entity_poly.type
_entity_poly.pdbx_seq_one_letter_code
_entity_poly.pdbx_strand_id
1 'polypeptide(L)'
;MCKTFFLKPGHLARCDGLWYEPGILLAVAQGDSVELFTAHKGMPENSCGTFSYSELDRAAPPAGLLDADNTWKVMAAANRVH
;
A
#
# COMPACT_ATOMS: atom_id res chain seq x y z
N MET A 1 -4.54 -15.89 8.27
CA MET A 1 -4.03 -15.57 6.91
C MET A 1 -3.63 -14.11 6.88
N CYS A 2 -2.65 -13.73 6.05
CA CYS A 2 -2.27 -12.33 5.83
C CYS A 2 -2.37 -11.98 4.34
N LYS A 3 -2.62 -10.69 4.04
CA LYS A 3 -2.56 -10.12 2.69
C LYS A 3 -1.36 -9.19 2.62
N THR A 4 -0.60 -9.25 1.54
CA THR A 4 0.63 -8.48 1.39
C THR A 4 0.53 -7.49 0.24
N PHE A 5 0.99 -6.27 0.49
CA PHE A 5 0.93 -5.17 -0.46
C PHE A 5 2.23 -4.36 -0.43
N PHE A 6 2.57 -3.71 -1.54
CA PHE A 6 3.52 -2.61 -1.54
C PHE A 6 2.80 -1.27 -1.60
N LEU A 7 3.45 -0.23 -1.09
CA LEU A 7 2.96 1.13 -1.23
C LEU A 7 3.42 1.74 -2.56
N LYS A 8 2.51 2.43 -3.24
CA LYS A 8 2.84 3.27 -4.38
C LYS A 8 3.75 4.42 -3.92
N PRO A 9 4.70 4.86 -4.76
CA PRO A 9 5.44 6.09 -4.50
C PRO A 9 4.50 7.27 -4.19
N GLY A 10 4.88 8.10 -3.21
CA GLY A 10 4.06 9.21 -2.74
C GLY A 10 2.92 8.82 -1.80
N HIS A 11 2.90 7.58 -1.29
CA HIS A 11 1.94 7.13 -0.27
C HIS A 11 2.66 6.56 0.95
N LEU A 12 2.01 6.65 2.09
CA LEU A 12 2.39 6.02 3.35
C LEU A 12 1.24 5.18 3.86
N ALA A 13 1.56 4.15 4.65
CA ALA A 13 0.55 3.42 5.39
C ALA A 13 0.88 3.36 6.87
N ARG A 14 -0.17 3.25 7.69
CA ARG A 14 -0.05 2.87 9.09
C ARG A 14 -0.85 1.60 9.33
N CYS A 15 -0.22 0.61 9.95
CA CYS A 15 -0.86 -0.65 10.33
C CYS A 15 -0.40 -1.00 11.74
N ASP A 16 -1.34 -1.22 12.67
CA ASP A 16 -1.05 -1.52 14.07
C ASP A 16 -0.05 -0.53 14.73
N GLY A 17 -0.18 0.76 14.39
CA GLY A 17 0.71 1.82 14.89
C GLY A 17 2.08 1.93 14.21
N LEU A 18 2.45 0.98 13.35
CA LEU A 18 3.70 1.02 12.57
C LEU A 18 3.50 1.76 11.24
N TRP A 19 4.46 2.61 10.89
CA TRP A 19 4.50 3.31 9.61
C TRP A 19 5.26 2.53 8.56
N TYR A 20 4.73 2.54 7.34
CA TYR A 20 5.27 1.86 6.17
C TYR A 20 5.49 2.88 5.06
N GLU A 21 6.63 2.74 4.39
CA GLU A 21 7.07 3.59 3.28
C GLU A 21 7.00 2.84 1.93
N PRO A 22 7.00 3.57 0.79
CA PRO A 22 7.11 2.97 -0.53
C PRO A 22 8.32 2.02 -0.65
N GLY A 23 8.08 0.83 -1.19
CA GLY A 23 9.10 -0.23 -1.33
C GLY A 23 9.22 -1.18 -0.13
N ILE A 24 8.58 -0.87 1.01
CA ILE A 24 8.47 -1.81 2.13
C ILE A 24 7.23 -2.69 1.93
N LEU A 25 7.37 -3.99 2.17
CA LEU A 25 6.26 -4.93 2.11
C LEU A 25 5.36 -4.77 3.34
N LEU A 26 4.13 -4.32 3.12
CA LEU A 26 3.09 -4.24 4.14
C LEU A 26 2.36 -5.59 4.21
N ALA A 27 2.38 -6.23 5.37
CA ALA A 27 1.62 -7.44 5.64
C ALA A 27 0.46 -7.12 6.60
N VAL A 28 -0.77 -7.39 6.18
CA VAL A 28 -1.99 -7.11 6.95
C VAL A 28 -2.59 -8.44 7.38
N ALA A 29 -2.69 -8.68 8.68
CA ALA A 29 -3.30 -9.90 9.19
C ALA A 29 -4.82 -9.77 9.27
N GLN A 30 -5.48 -10.91 9.39
CA GLN A 30 -6.93 -10.96 9.59
C GLN A 30 -7.29 -10.34 10.95
N GLY A 31 -8.07 -9.26 10.93
CA GLY A 31 -8.42 -8.47 12.11
C GLY A 31 -7.76 -7.09 12.15
N ASP A 32 -6.71 -6.88 11.34
CA ASP A 32 -6.02 -5.60 11.25
C ASP A 32 -6.73 -4.64 10.28
N SER A 33 -6.44 -3.35 10.47
CA SER A 33 -6.81 -2.27 9.58
C SER A 33 -5.58 -1.47 9.17
N VAL A 34 -5.57 -1.03 7.92
CA VAL A 34 -4.55 -0.17 7.35
C VAL A 34 -5.11 1.22 7.13
N GLU A 35 -4.42 2.22 7.65
CA GLU A 35 -4.65 3.62 7.33
C GLU A 35 -3.72 4.03 6.18
N LEU A 36 -4.26 4.58 5.10
CA LEU A 36 -3.50 5.06 3.96
C LEU A 36 -3.43 6.58 3.94
N PHE A 37 -2.27 7.10 3.56
CA PHE A 37 -2.00 8.53 3.48
C PHE A 37 -1.27 8.88 2.19
N THR A 38 -1.53 10.08 1.65
CA THR A 38 -0.61 10.70 0.70
C THR A 38 0.62 11.18 1.44
N ALA A 39 1.79 11.11 0.80
CA ALA A 39 3.06 11.48 1.37
C ALA A 39 3.66 12.66 0.60
N HIS A 40 4.02 13.72 1.31
CA HIS A 40 4.80 14.82 0.76
C HIS A 40 6.11 14.95 1.54
N LYS A 41 7.24 14.80 0.83
CA LYS A 41 8.59 14.77 1.44
C LYS A 41 8.74 13.76 2.59
N GLY A 42 8.11 12.59 2.48
CA GLY A 42 8.18 11.52 3.48
C GLY A 42 7.29 11.72 4.71
N MET A 43 6.47 12.78 4.74
CA MET A 43 5.51 13.02 5.82
C MET A 43 4.08 12.74 5.35
N PRO A 44 3.22 12.16 6.20
CA PRO A 44 1.81 11.97 5.87
C PRO A 44 1.11 13.33 5.78
N GLU A 45 0.43 13.58 4.67
CA GLU A 45 -0.26 14.85 4.39
C GLU A 45 -1.77 14.69 4.49
N ASN A 46 -2.39 13.87 3.63
CA ASN A 46 -3.83 13.64 3.63
C ASN A 46 -4.15 12.17 3.87
N SER A 47 -5.15 11.87 4.70
CA SER A 47 -5.65 10.51 4.87
C SER A 47 -6.49 10.10 3.65
N CYS A 48 -6.06 9.07 2.94
CA CYS A 48 -6.79 8.45 1.85
C CYS A 48 -7.94 7.57 2.36
N GLY A 49 -7.86 7.10 3.61
CA GLY A 49 -8.89 6.30 4.26
C GLY A 49 -8.30 5.16 5.10
N THR A 50 -9.18 4.47 5.83
CA THR A 50 -8.85 3.31 6.64
C THR A 50 -9.56 2.08 6.07
N PHE A 51 -8.82 1.01 5.84
CA PHE A 51 -9.29 -0.21 5.19
C PHE A 51 -9.03 -1.41 6.09
N SER A 52 -10.10 -2.13 6.43
CA SER A 52 -10.01 -3.37 7.20
C SER A 52 -9.52 -4.52 6.32
N TYR A 53 -9.00 -5.59 6.91
CA TYR A 53 -8.56 -6.79 6.18
C TYR A 53 -9.58 -7.31 5.15
N SER A 54 -10.88 -7.26 5.46
CA SER A 54 -11.96 -7.70 4.58
C SER A 54 -12.18 -6.79 3.37
N GLU A 55 -11.85 -5.50 3.50
CA GLU A 55 -12.00 -4.48 2.45
C GLU A 55 -10.79 -4.43 1.51
N LEU A 56 -9.64 -4.93 1.96
CA LEU A 56 -8.43 -5.04 1.17
C LEU A 56 -8.54 -6.18 0.16
N ASP A 57 -8.85 -5.88 -1.10
CA ASP A 57 -8.80 -6.85 -2.19
C ASP A 57 -7.41 -6.84 -2.86
N ARG A 58 -6.82 -8.03 -3.06
CA ARG A 58 -5.54 -8.17 -3.78
C ARG A 58 -5.70 -8.04 -5.29
N ALA A 59 -6.86 -8.39 -5.85
CA ALA A 59 -7.15 -8.24 -7.27
C ALA A 59 -7.50 -6.78 -7.63
N ALA A 60 -7.98 -6.01 -6.65
CA ALA A 60 -8.34 -4.60 -6.80
C ALA A 60 -7.87 -3.79 -5.58
N PRO A 61 -6.55 -3.57 -5.41
CA PRO A 61 -6.02 -2.88 -4.24
C PRO A 61 -6.48 -1.42 -4.19
N PRO A 62 -6.74 -0.87 -2.98
CA PRO A 62 -7.06 0.55 -2.80
C PRO A 62 -6.01 1.48 -3.40
N ALA A 63 -6.41 2.71 -3.69
CA ALA A 63 -5.51 3.74 -4.18
C ALA A 63 -4.34 3.96 -3.20
N GLY A 64 -3.12 3.72 -3.68
CA GLY A 64 -1.89 3.77 -2.87
C GLY A 64 -1.28 2.41 -2.58
N LEU A 65 -1.99 1.31 -2.81
CA LEU A 65 -1.48 -0.06 -2.66
C LEU A 65 -1.23 -0.73 -4.01
N LEU A 66 -0.29 -1.66 -4.01
CA LEU A 66 0.08 -2.53 -5.11
C LEU A 66 0.08 -3.98 -4.60
N ASP A 67 -0.51 -4.90 -5.35
CA ASP A 67 -0.43 -6.33 -5.02
C ASP A 67 1.01 -6.81 -5.16
N ALA A 68 1.56 -7.36 -4.09
CA ALA A 68 2.96 -7.77 -4.03
C ALA A 68 3.33 -8.83 -5.10
N ASP A 69 2.38 -9.66 -5.51
CA ASP A 69 2.58 -10.75 -6.46
C ASP A 69 2.56 -10.26 -7.93
N ASN A 70 1.74 -9.25 -8.24
CA ASN A 70 1.69 -8.60 -9.55
C ASN A 70 2.55 -7.32 -9.67
N THR A 71 3.30 -6.95 -8.62
CA THR A 71 4.08 -5.70 -8.60
C THR A 71 5.12 -5.63 -9.73
N TRP A 72 5.67 -6.78 -10.17
CA TRP A 72 6.60 -6.83 -11.30
C TRP A 72 5.99 -6.33 -12.62
N LYS A 73 4.68 -6.52 -12.85
CA LYS A 73 4.00 -6.03 -14.07
C LYS A 73 3.85 -4.52 -14.06
N VAL A 74 3.56 -3.94 -12.90
CA VAL A 74 3.37 -2.48 -12.75
C VAL A 74 4.71 -1.75 -12.80
N MET A 75 5.75 -2.28 -12.16
CA MET A 75 7.11 -1.75 -12.23
C MET A 75 7.70 -1.86 -13.65
N ALA A 76 7.44 -2.96 -14.37
CA ALA A 76 7.86 -3.12 -15.77
C ALA A 76 7.12 -2.16 -16.73
N ALA A 77 5.85 -1.83 -16.46
CA ALA A 77 5.11 -0.84 -17.23
C ALA A 77 5.63 0.59 -17.01
N ALA A 78 6.04 0.93 -15.79
CA ALA A 78 6.64 2.24 -15.48
C ALA A 78 8.03 2.43 -16.12
N ASN A 79 8.75 1.35 -16.41
CA ASN A 79 10.10 1.39 -16.98
C ASN A 79 10.16 1.35 -18.52
N ARG A 80 9.01 1.42 -19.22
CA ARG A 80 8.92 1.43 -20.69
C ARG A 80 8.72 2.83 -21.30
N VAL A 81 8.80 3.88 -20.49
CA VAL A 81 8.80 5.27 -20.98
C VAL A 81 10.22 5.83 -20.88
N HIS A 82 11.11 5.37 -21.75
CA HIS A 82 12.33 6.06 -22.16
C HIS A 82 12.71 5.62 -23.58
#